data_AF-A0A356E3W8-F1
#
_entry.id   AF-A0A356E3W8-F1
#
_cell.length_a   1.000
_cell.length_b   1.000
_cell.length_c   1.000
_cell.angle_alpha   90.00
_cell.angle_beta   90.00
_cell.angle_gamma   90.00
#
_symmetry.space_group_name_H-M   'P 1'
#
loop_
_entity.id
_entity.type
_entity.pdbx_description
1 polymer ?
#
loop_
_entity_poly.entity_id
_entity_poly.type
_entity_poly.pdbx_seq_one_letter_code
_entity_poly.pdbx_strand_id
1 'polypeptide(L)'
;SSDRLEDIDFTRIAAQKQAMRAFGQQYYLYMDFSFSIWIMLWHKDGRFLDEQIDQFYKEFVQVSPCITSMAVSSAKHSLDEIFSATNECSEIQQSLLSEKQVDVMRRYTELSLKREPYHYTLDMERKLSGAVMKGEMQALEEILRAIEQDNFIARNLGPEEHANLMKVLYATAIKLSQSLRLTLHQSVFESFSEVKQFFLSQAVAINRAKSDKDEVLVQRIVGYIHDHYTDPGLNLSNMATEFGLKESFLYHFMQTRMETSFAQYLEAYRLERALALFSEKQMTISEITSFCGYSNTQTFRRAFQKRYGMLPSDYQKTVLYQKK
;
A
#
# COMPACT_ATOMS: atom_id res chain seq x y z
N SER A 1 -46.15 -10.19 36.53
CA SER A 1 -44.76 -10.25 37.05
C SER A 1 -44.46 -11.59 37.72
N SER A 2 -45.43 -12.26 38.37
CA SER A 2 -45.30 -13.65 38.87
C SER A 2 -45.10 -14.68 37.74
N ASP A 3 -45.99 -14.66 36.74
CA ASP A 3 -46.01 -15.68 35.67
C ASP A 3 -44.71 -15.75 34.86
N ARG A 4 -44.10 -14.59 34.55
CA ARG A 4 -42.81 -14.54 33.84
C ARG A 4 -41.65 -15.11 34.67
N LEU A 5 -41.67 -14.90 35.99
CA LEU A 5 -40.66 -15.46 36.89
C LEU A 5 -40.82 -16.99 36.98
N GLU A 6 -42.06 -17.47 37.03
CA GLU A 6 -42.38 -18.89 37.00
C GLU A 6 -41.97 -19.56 35.67
N ASP A 7 -42.25 -18.92 34.54
CA ASP A 7 -41.85 -19.42 33.21
C ASP A 7 -40.32 -19.50 33.07
N ILE A 8 -39.58 -18.52 33.62
CA ILE A 8 -38.12 -18.49 33.62
C ILE A 8 -37.55 -19.59 34.53
N ASP A 9 -38.09 -19.77 35.73
CA ASP A 9 -37.68 -20.84 36.64
C ASP A 9 -37.96 -22.21 36.02
N PHE A 10 -39.09 -22.38 35.34
CA PHE A 10 -39.42 -23.60 34.60
C PHE A 10 -38.45 -23.83 33.44
N THR A 11 -38.11 -22.78 32.68
CA THR A 11 -37.12 -22.83 31.59
C THR A 11 -35.76 -23.27 32.11
N ARG A 12 -35.31 -22.76 33.27
CA ARG A 12 -34.08 -23.20 33.92
C ARG A 12 -34.10 -24.68 34.28
N ILE A 13 -35.19 -25.15 34.90
CA ILE A 13 -35.34 -26.54 35.32
C ILE A 13 -35.40 -27.47 34.09
N ALA A 14 -36.12 -27.06 33.04
CA ALA A 14 -36.17 -27.78 31.78
C ALA A 14 -34.78 -27.88 31.14
N ALA A 15 -34.03 -26.76 31.09
CA ALA A 15 -32.68 -26.72 30.53
C ALA A 15 -31.73 -27.63 31.31
N GLN A 16 -31.78 -27.60 32.65
CA GLN A 16 -30.94 -28.44 33.50
C GLN A 16 -31.24 -29.93 33.31
N LYS A 17 -32.53 -30.32 33.31
CA LYS A 17 -32.92 -31.73 33.08
C LYS A 17 -32.53 -32.20 31.69
N GLN A 18 -32.71 -31.34 30.69
CA GLN A 18 -32.44 -31.67 29.30
C GLN A 18 -30.93 -31.74 29.04
N ALA A 19 -30.14 -30.83 29.62
CA ALA A 19 -28.69 -30.83 29.54
C ALA A 19 -28.10 -32.08 30.21
N MET A 20 -28.64 -32.49 31.36
CA MET A 20 -28.23 -33.73 32.02
C MET A 20 -28.50 -34.97 31.15
N ARG A 21 -29.60 -35.00 30.41
CA ARG A 21 -29.91 -36.10 29.47
C ARG A 21 -29.00 -36.08 28.24
N ALA A 22 -28.77 -34.90 27.67
CA ALA A 22 -28.00 -34.75 26.44
C ALA A 22 -26.48 -34.93 26.68
N PHE A 23 -25.94 -34.35 27.76
CA PHE A 23 -24.50 -34.21 27.96
C PHE A 23 -23.95 -35.01 29.15
N GLY A 24 -24.80 -35.71 29.92
CA GLY A 24 -24.38 -36.50 31.08
C GLY A 24 -23.71 -35.65 32.17
N GLN A 25 -22.45 -35.95 32.50
CA GLN A 25 -21.64 -35.16 33.46
C GLN A 25 -20.69 -34.15 32.81
N GLN A 26 -20.76 -33.98 31.49
CA GLN A 26 -19.81 -33.19 30.70
C GLN A 26 -20.31 -31.79 30.38
N TYR A 27 -20.97 -31.15 31.34
CA TYR A 27 -21.46 -29.78 31.19
C TYR A 27 -21.44 -29.01 32.50
N TYR A 28 -21.33 -27.69 32.38
CA TYR A 28 -21.58 -26.73 33.43
C TYR A 28 -22.64 -25.76 32.94
N LEU A 29 -23.71 -25.59 33.71
CA LEU A 29 -24.82 -24.71 33.38
C LEU A 29 -24.93 -23.59 34.42
N TYR A 30 -25.00 -22.36 33.93
CA TYR A 30 -25.17 -21.16 34.73
C TYR A 30 -26.25 -20.28 34.10
N MET A 31 -27.09 -19.65 34.93
CA MET A 31 -28.05 -18.65 34.48
C MET A 31 -27.60 -17.29 35.03
N ASP A 32 -27.45 -16.32 34.13
CA ASP A 32 -27.06 -14.98 34.51
C ASP A 32 -28.27 -14.11 34.91
N PHE A 33 -28.00 -12.87 35.35
CA PHE A 33 -29.02 -11.91 35.74
C PHE A 33 -29.89 -11.40 34.57
N SER A 34 -29.50 -11.68 33.32
CA SER A 34 -30.27 -11.37 32.12
C SER A 34 -31.24 -12.49 31.71
N PHE A 35 -31.32 -13.55 32.53
CA PHE A 35 -32.08 -14.79 32.27
C PHE A 35 -31.54 -15.58 31.08
N SER A 36 -30.30 -15.33 30.66
CA SER A 36 -29.61 -16.14 29.66
C SER A 36 -29.06 -17.40 30.33
N ILE A 37 -29.28 -18.54 29.69
CA ILE A 37 -28.73 -19.83 30.13
C ILE A 37 -27.43 -20.07 29.37
N TRP A 38 -26.33 -20.09 30.11
CA TRP A 38 -25.01 -20.41 29.62
C TRP A 38 -24.71 -21.88 29.89
N ILE A 39 -24.33 -22.62 28.85
CA ILE A 39 -23.94 -24.02 28.95
C ILE A 39 -22.52 -24.14 28.41
N MET A 40 -21.58 -24.44 29.30
CA MET A 40 -20.21 -24.80 28.93
C MET A 40 -20.13 -26.31 28.80
N LEU A 41 -19.63 -26.80 27.67
CA LEU A 41 -19.53 -28.21 27.34
C LEU A 41 -18.08 -28.60 27.09
N TRP A 42 -17.71 -29.84 27.39
CA TRP A 42 -16.37 -30.35 27.09
C TRP A 42 -16.41 -31.80 26.64
N HIS A 43 -15.72 -32.09 25.54
CA HIS A 43 -15.59 -33.45 25.03
C HIS A 43 -14.25 -33.63 24.28
N LYS A 44 -13.76 -34.87 24.18
CA LYS A 44 -12.52 -35.17 23.44
C LYS A 44 -12.71 -35.16 21.91
N ASP A 45 -13.95 -35.32 21.46
CA ASP A 45 -14.35 -35.30 20.06
C ASP A 45 -15.35 -34.15 19.83
N GLY A 46 -14.94 -33.15 19.04
CA GLY A 46 -15.75 -31.97 18.74
C GLY A 46 -16.96 -32.28 17.84
N ARG A 47 -16.87 -33.27 16.94
CA ARG A 47 -18.02 -33.60 16.06
C ARG A 47 -19.17 -34.21 16.84
N PHE A 48 -18.82 -35.09 17.77
CA PHE A 48 -19.79 -35.64 18.72
C PHE A 48 -20.48 -34.54 19.52
N LEU A 49 -19.72 -33.53 19.96
CA LEU A 49 -20.28 -32.40 20.70
C LEU A 49 -21.25 -31.57 19.86
N ASP A 50 -20.92 -31.30 18.60
CA ASP A 50 -21.82 -30.60 17.67
C ASP A 50 -23.15 -31.34 17.47
N GLU A 51 -23.10 -32.67 17.27
CA GLU A 51 -24.29 -33.50 17.14
C GLU A 51 -25.15 -33.47 18.42
N GLN A 52 -24.52 -33.50 19.59
CA GLN A 52 -25.24 -33.40 20.87
C GLN A 52 -25.86 -32.02 21.08
N ILE A 53 -25.19 -30.93 20.68
CA ILE A 53 -25.73 -29.56 20.75
C ILE A 53 -26.95 -29.44 19.83
N ASP A 54 -26.87 -29.95 18.60
CA ASP A 54 -28.01 -29.96 17.65
C ASP A 54 -29.20 -30.71 18.24
N GLN A 55 -28.96 -31.88 18.82
CA GLN A 55 -30.02 -32.69 19.42
C GLN A 55 -30.62 -32.02 20.65
N PHE A 56 -29.77 -31.46 21.52
CA PHE A 56 -30.19 -30.71 22.70
C PHE A 56 -31.11 -29.54 22.32
N TYR A 57 -30.72 -28.74 21.32
CA TYR A 57 -31.53 -27.62 20.85
C TYR A 57 -32.90 -28.09 20.35
N LYS A 58 -32.93 -29.09 19.46
CA LYS A 58 -34.18 -29.64 18.89
C LYS A 58 -35.15 -30.13 19.95
N GLU A 59 -34.65 -30.81 20.98
CA GLU A 59 -35.48 -31.31 22.08
C GLU A 59 -35.88 -30.20 23.05
N PHE A 60 -34.96 -29.27 23.35
CA PHE A 60 -35.19 -28.20 24.31
C PHE A 60 -36.28 -27.22 23.85
N VAL A 61 -36.28 -26.85 22.57
CA VAL A 61 -37.33 -25.98 21.97
C VAL A 61 -38.73 -26.58 22.14
N GLN A 62 -38.88 -27.91 22.12
CA GLN A 62 -40.18 -28.58 22.26
C GLN A 62 -40.73 -28.56 23.69
N VAL A 63 -39.86 -28.42 24.69
CA VAL A 63 -40.24 -28.48 26.12
C VAL A 63 -40.12 -27.13 26.82
N SER A 64 -39.47 -26.15 26.20
CA SER A 64 -39.31 -24.81 26.74
C SER A 64 -40.65 -24.06 26.72
N PRO A 65 -41.07 -23.43 27.83
CA PRO A 65 -42.27 -22.59 27.86
C PRO A 65 -42.05 -21.24 27.16
N CYS A 66 -40.79 -20.90 26.87
CA CYS A 66 -40.39 -19.64 26.25
C CYS A 66 -39.86 -19.86 24.82
N ILE A 67 -40.09 -18.86 23.97
CA ILE A 67 -39.39 -18.73 22.69
C ILE A 67 -37.89 -18.66 23.00
N THR A 68 -37.14 -19.65 22.49
CA THR A 68 -35.74 -19.84 22.85
C THR A 68 -34.88 -19.75 21.59
N SER A 69 -33.91 -18.84 21.58
CA SER A 69 -32.85 -18.84 20.58
C SER A 69 -31.54 -19.29 21.23
N MET A 70 -30.67 -19.95 20.46
CA MET A 70 -29.42 -20.49 20.95
C MET A 70 -28.22 -19.96 20.15
N ALA A 71 -27.22 -19.47 20.86
CA ALA A 71 -25.93 -19.08 20.31
C ALA A 71 -24.89 -20.13 20.66
N VAL A 72 -24.11 -20.55 19.67
CA VAL A 72 -23.06 -21.56 19.85
C VAL A 72 -21.73 -20.98 19.36
N SER A 73 -20.73 -20.91 20.23
CA SER A 73 -19.39 -20.46 19.86
C SER A 73 -18.68 -21.46 18.95
N SER A 74 -17.55 -21.06 18.38
CA SER A 74 -16.54 -21.99 17.88
C SER A 74 -15.99 -22.86 19.01
N ALA A 75 -15.50 -24.06 18.66
CA ALA A 75 -14.85 -24.95 19.61
C ALA A 75 -13.54 -24.32 20.13
N LYS A 76 -13.32 -24.41 21.44
CA LYS A 76 -12.11 -23.91 22.11
C LYS A 76 -11.22 -25.06 22.57
N HIS A 77 -9.91 -24.83 22.62
CA HIS A 77 -8.93 -25.86 22.93
C HIS A 77 -8.22 -25.63 24.28
N SER A 78 -8.38 -24.46 24.88
CA SER A 78 -7.89 -24.15 26.22
C SER A 78 -8.85 -23.27 27.03
N LEU A 79 -8.67 -23.26 28.37
CA LEU A 79 -9.56 -22.55 29.30
C LEU A 79 -9.43 -21.02 29.22
N ASP A 80 -8.29 -20.49 28.77
CA ASP A 80 -8.07 -19.07 28.54
C ASP A 80 -8.91 -18.51 27.38
N GLU A 81 -9.43 -19.38 26.51
CA GLU A 81 -10.30 -19.00 25.39
C GLU A 81 -11.79 -18.89 25.78
N ILE A 82 -12.16 -19.18 27.04
CA ILE A 82 -13.56 -19.11 27.50
C ILE A 82 -14.14 -17.70 27.31
N PHE A 83 -13.33 -16.66 27.53
CA PHE A 83 -13.78 -15.29 27.31
C PHE A 83 -14.11 -15.02 25.83
N SER A 84 -13.29 -15.55 24.91
CA SER A 84 -13.56 -15.50 23.47
C SER A 84 -14.88 -16.22 23.12
N ALA A 85 -15.10 -17.43 23.64
CA ALA A 85 -16.36 -18.16 23.42
C ALA A 85 -17.58 -17.39 23.94
N THR A 86 -17.45 -16.71 25.07
CA THR A 86 -18.53 -15.90 25.66
C THR A 86 -18.86 -14.69 24.78
N ASN A 87 -17.83 -14.01 24.24
CA ASN A 87 -18.02 -12.91 23.30
C ASN A 87 -18.68 -13.37 22.00
N GLU A 88 -18.21 -14.49 21.42
CA GLU A 88 -18.80 -15.06 20.19
C GLU A 88 -20.30 -15.35 20.35
N CYS A 89 -20.70 -15.94 21.48
CA CYS A 89 -22.12 -16.17 21.79
C CYS A 89 -22.89 -14.86 21.98
N SER A 90 -22.31 -13.87 22.64
CA SER A 90 -22.93 -12.56 22.87
C SER A 90 -23.17 -11.81 21.55
N GLU A 91 -22.23 -11.89 20.61
CA GLU A 91 -22.36 -11.30 19.27
C GLU A 91 -23.49 -11.96 18.47
N ILE A 92 -23.61 -13.29 18.52
CA ILE A 92 -24.73 -14.01 17.91
C ILE A 92 -26.05 -13.54 18.53
N GLN A 93 -26.14 -13.46 19.86
CA GLN A 93 -27.35 -13.01 20.55
C GLN A 93 -27.76 -11.60 20.09
N GLN A 94 -26.83 -10.66 20.01
CA GLN A 94 -27.09 -9.31 19.50
C GLN A 94 -27.56 -9.32 18.04
N SER A 95 -26.93 -10.14 17.19
CA SER A 95 -27.33 -10.31 15.78
C SER A 95 -28.75 -10.85 15.66
N LEU A 96 -29.11 -11.89 16.42
CA LEU A 96 -30.45 -12.48 16.42
C LEU A 96 -31.52 -11.48 16.89
N LEU A 97 -31.23 -10.70 17.93
CA LEU A 97 -32.10 -9.62 18.41
C LEU A 97 -32.32 -8.55 17.35
N SER A 98 -31.25 -8.14 16.64
CA SER A 98 -31.33 -7.13 15.58
C SER A 98 -32.14 -7.60 14.36
N GLU A 99 -32.01 -8.87 13.99
CA GLU A 99 -32.72 -9.49 12.86
C GLU A 99 -34.16 -9.90 13.22
N LYS A 100 -34.56 -9.75 14.50
CA LYS A 100 -35.84 -10.23 15.05
C LYS A 100 -36.08 -11.71 14.78
N GLN A 101 -35.00 -12.50 14.69
CA GLN A 101 -35.10 -13.95 14.54
C GLN A 101 -35.30 -14.60 15.90
N VAL A 102 -36.30 -15.47 15.96
CA VAL A 102 -36.70 -16.22 17.15
C VAL A 102 -36.74 -17.71 16.83
N ASP A 103 -36.56 -18.54 17.84
CA ASP A 103 -36.61 -20.00 17.71
C ASP A 103 -35.57 -20.54 16.69
N VAL A 104 -34.38 -19.95 16.75
CA VAL A 104 -33.25 -20.33 15.90
C VAL A 104 -31.99 -20.61 16.72
N MET A 105 -31.25 -21.64 16.33
CA MET A 105 -29.88 -21.86 16.76
C MET A 105 -28.93 -21.33 15.68
N ARG A 106 -27.95 -20.53 16.07
CA ARG A 106 -26.90 -20.02 15.17
C ARG A 106 -25.53 -20.31 15.75
N ARG A 107 -24.64 -20.82 14.89
CA ARG A 107 -23.23 -21.07 15.24
C ARG A 107 -22.35 -19.89 14.82
N TYR A 108 -21.32 -19.60 15.61
CA TYR A 108 -20.37 -18.53 15.30
C TYR A 108 -19.60 -18.83 14.00
N THR A 109 -19.30 -20.11 13.76
CA THR A 109 -18.64 -20.56 12.52
C THR A 109 -19.44 -20.23 11.26
N GLU A 110 -20.77 -20.15 11.34
CA GLU A 110 -21.64 -19.76 10.22
C GLU A 110 -21.62 -18.25 9.97
N LEU A 111 -21.34 -17.45 11.00
CA LEU A 111 -21.13 -15.99 10.89
C LEU A 111 -19.73 -15.66 10.38
N SER A 112 -18.69 -16.37 10.85
CA SER A 112 -17.31 -16.16 10.42
C SER A 112 -17.08 -16.54 8.95
N LEU A 113 -17.80 -17.55 8.44
CA LEU A 113 -17.79 -17.91 7.03
C LEU A 113 -18.51 -16.89 6.11
N LYS A 114 -19.33 -15.98 6.66
CA LYS A 114 -20.12 -15.01 5.88
C LYS A 114 -19.53 -13.59 5.82
N ARG A 115 -18.57 -13.24 6.68
CA ARG A 115 -17.91 -11.94 6.65
C ARG A 115 -16.44 -12.15 6.27
N GLU A 116 -15.99 -11.55 5.16
CA GLU A 116 -14.55 -11.35 4.98
C GLU A 116 -14.04 -10.62 6.24
N PRO A 117 -13.15 -11.22 7.05
CA PRO A 117 -12.83 -10.71 8.39
C PRO A 117 -12.20 -9.31 8.36
N TYR A 118 -11.61 -8.92 7.23
CA TYR A 118 -11.10 -7.58 6.93
C TYR A 118 -11.09 -7.38 5.41
N HIS A 119 -11.02 -6.13 4.94
CA HIS A 119 -10.81 -5.79 3.53
C HIS A 119 -9.34 -5.52 3.26
N TYR A 120 -8.65 -6.54 2.76
CA TYR A 120 -7.30 -6.41 2.22
C TYR A 120 -7.07 -7.51 1.20
N THR A 121 -7.30 -7.19 -0.07
CA THR A 121 -7.27 -8.18 -1.16
C THR A 121 -5.86 -8.32 -1.74
N LEU A 122 -5.62 -9.40 -2.49
CA LEU A 122 -4.37 -9.59 -3.23
C LEU A 122 -4.08 -8.46 -4.23
N ASP A 123 -5.13 -7.83 -4.79
CA ASP A 123 -4.97 -6.68 -5.67
C ASP A 123 -4.47 -5.45 -4.90
N MET A 124 -5.00 -5.21 -3.70
CA MET A 124 -4.52 -4.14 -2.82
C MET A 124 -3.07 -4.38 -2.39
N GLU A 125 -2.69 -5.61 -2.04
CA GLU A 125 -1.30 -5.96 -1.71
C GLU A 125 -0.35 -5.67 -2.87
N ARG A 126 -0.73 -6.06 -4.10
CA ARG A 126 0.05 -5.81 -5.32
C ARG A 126 0.19 -4.32 -5.60
N LYS A 127 -0.90 -3.56 -5.50
CA LYS A 127 -0.92 -2.12 -5.71
C LYS A 127 -0.07 -1.40 -4.65
N LEU A 128 -0.20 -1.77 -3.39
CA LEU A 128 0.57 -1.22 -2.27
C LEU A 128 2.07 -1.42 -2.49
N SER A 129 2.48 -2.67 -2.76
CA SER A 129 3.89 -3.01 -3.01
C SER A 129 4.40 -2.33 -4.27
N GLY A 130 3.61 -2.30 -5.34
CA GLY A 130 3.94 -1.66 -6.60
C GLY A 130 4.17 -0.15 -6.45
N ALA A 131 3.30 0.54 -5.70
CA ALA A 131 3.43 1.96 -5.43
C ALA A 131 4.73 2.28 -4.70
N VAL A 132 5.09 1.47 -3.68
CA VAL A 132 6.37 1.65 -2.96
C VAL A 132 7.57 1.41 -3.87
N MET A 133 7.59 0.31 -4.61
CA MET A 133 8.68 -0.04 -5.53
C MET A 133 8.89 1.03 -6.62
N LYS A 134 7.83 1.74 -6.99
CA LYS A 134 7.89 2.85 -7.96
C LYS A 134 8.12 4.21 -7.30
N GLY A 135 7.97 4.35 -5.99
CA GLY A 135 7.98 5.65 -5.30
C GLY A 135 6.74 6.50 -5.60
N GLU A 136 5.62 5.90 -5.96
CA GLU A 136 4.37 6.62 -6.25
C GLU A 136 3.66 7.01 -4.94
N MET A 137 4.14 8.08 -4.29
CA MET A 137 3.68 8.52 -2.96
C MET A 137 2.17 8.76 -2.89
N GLN A 138 1.60 9.43 -3.89
CA GLN A 138 0.18 9.74 -3.91
C GLN A 138 -0.69 8.47 -4.00
N ALA A 139 -0.35 7.55 -4.92
CA ALA A 139 -1.05 6.28 -5.05
C ALA A 139 -0.93 5.44 -3.76
N LEU A 140 0.25 5.45 -3.14
CA LEU A 140 0.48 4.76 -1.87
C LEU A 140 -0.41 5.31 -0.74
N GLU A 141 -0.48 6.64 -0.60
CA GLU A 141 -1.36 7.27 0.39
C GLU A 141 -2.84 6.94 0.16
N GLU A 142 -3.30 6.96 -1.09
CA GLU A 142 -4.67 6.62 -1.45
C GLU A 142 -5.01 5.17 -1.06
N ILE A 143 -4.11 4.22 -1.33
CA ILE A 143 -4.29 2.80 -0.95
C ILE A 143 -4.33 2.66 0.57
N LEU A 144 -3.41 3.28 1.30
CA LEU A 144 -3.35 3.20 2.76
C LEU A 144 -4.59 3.85 3.41
N ARG A 145 -5.10 4.96 2.85
CA ARG A 145 -6.35 5.58 3.30
C ARG A 145 -7.55 4.68 3.05
N ALA A 146 -7.63 4.03 1.88
CA ALA A 146 -8.70 3.08 1.59
C ALA A 146 -8.71 1.91 2.58
N ILE A 147 -7.54 1.32 2.87
CA ILE A 147 -7.41 0.27 3.90
C ILE A 147 -7.92 0.76 5.26
N GLU A 148 -7.56 1.98 5.65
CA GLU A 148 -8.01 2.55 6.92
C GLU A 148 -9.53 2.75 6.96
N GLN A 149 -10.07 3.40 5.94
CA GLN A 149 -11.49 3.75 5.87
C GLN A 149 -12.36 2.49 5.85
N ASP A 150 -12.03 1.51 5.02
CA ASP A 150 -12.85 0.31 4.87
C ASP A 150 -12.84 -0.55 6.13
N ASN A 151 -11.68 -0.70 6.77
CA ASN A 151 -11.53 -1.59 7.91
C ASN A 151 -11.91 -0.92 9.24
N PHE A 152 -11.34 0.25 9.51
CA PHE A 152 -11.44 0.87 10.83
C PHE A 152 -12.68 1.74 10.98
N ILE A 153 -13.18 2.33 9.89
CA ILE A 153 -14.31 3.25 9.92
C ILE A 153 -15.59 2.55 9.45
N ALA A 154 -15.59 2.00 8.24
CA ALA A 154 -16.80 1.43 7.63
C ALA A 154 -17.19 0.08 8.24
N ARG A 155 -16.21 -0.84 8.38
CA ARG A 155 -16.43 -2.17 9.00
C ARG A 155 -16.34 -2.15 10.53
N ASN A 156 -15.67 -1.15 11.10
CA ASN A 156 -15.43 -1.02 12.55
C ASN A 156 -14.90 -2.34 13.15
N LEU A 157 -13.74 -2.80 12.67
CA LEU A 157 -13.15 -4.09 13.06
C LEU A 157 -13.02 -4.25 14.59
N GLY A 158 -13.36 -5.46 15.07
CA GLY A 158 -13.07 -5.87 16.44
C GLY A 158 -11.58 -6.15 16.67
N PRO A 159 -11.17 -6.43 17.92
CA PRO A 159 -9.77 -6.63 18.27
C PRO A 159 -9.10 -7.80 17.54
N GLU A 160 -9.83 -8.89 17.30
CA GLU A 160 -9.31 -10.07 16.62
C GLU A 160 -9.11 -9.82 15.12
N GLU A 161 -10.11 -9.21 14.45
CA GLU A 161 -10.00 -8.86 13.04
C GLU A 161 -8.90 -7.82 12.80
N HIS A 162 -8.78 -6.85 13.72
CA HIS A 162 -7.68 -5.90 13.71
C HIS A 162 -6.33 -6.61 13.77
N ALA A 163 -6.14 -7.53 14.72
CA ALA A 163 -4.89 -8.29 14.85
C ALA A 163 -4.60 -9.12 13.58
N ASN A 164 -5.62 -9.70 12.95
CA ASN A 164 -5.47 -10.48 11.72
C ASN A 164 -5.08 -9.60 10.52
N LEU A 165 -5.71 -8.43 10.35
CA LEU A 165 -5.31 -7.45 9.34
C LEU A 165 -3.84 -7.01 9.53
N MET A 166 -3.45 -6.72 10.76
CA MET A 166 -2.08 -6.31 11.10
C MET A 166 -1.04 -7.40 10.76
N LYS A 167 -1.33 -8.68 11.03
CA LYS A 167 -0.48 -9.81 10.64
C LYS A 167 -0.26 -9.89 9.13
N VAL A 168 -1.32 -9.68 8.34
CA VAL A 168 -1.22 -9.75 6.88
C VAL A 168 -0.48 -8.55 6.29
N LEU A 169 -0.71 -7.34 6.82
CA LEU A 169 0.06 -6.15 6.45
C LEU A 169 1.55 -6.32 6.79
N TYR A 170 1.86 -6.92 7.94
CA TYR A 170 3.22 -7.26 8.33
C TYR A 170 3.86 -8.29 7.37
N ALA A 171 3.12 -9.32 6.96
CA ALA A 171 3.58 -10.26 5.94
C ALA A 171 3.88 -9.57 4.60
N THR A 172 3.05 -8.61 4.18
CA THR A 172 3.33 -7.78 3.00
C THR A 172 4.61 -6.95 3.19
N ALA A 173 4.81 -6.34 4.37
CA ALA A 173 6.02 -5.61 4.69
C ALA A 173 7.28 -6.48 4.59
N ILE A 174 7.24 -7.73 5.09
CA ILE A 174 8.34 -8.69 4.95
C ILE A 174 8.66 -8.96 3.47
N LYS A 175 7.64 -9.28 2.66
CA LYS A 175 7.82 -9.55 1.22
C LYS A 175 8.42 -8.34 0.50
N LEU A 176 7.96 -7.15 0.86
CA LEU A 176 8.49 -5.90 0.32
C LEU A 176 9.96 -5.69 0.73
N SER A 177 10.30 -5.86 2.00
CA SER A 177 11.67 -5.75 2.49
C SER A 177 12.62 -6.72 1.79
N GLN A 178 12.18 -7.96 1.53
CA GLN A 178 12.97 -8.91 0.73
C GLN A 178 13.20 -8.40 -0.70
N SER A 179 12.16 -7.87 -1.33
CA SER A 179 12.25 -7.28 -2.68
C SER A 179 13.19 -6.06 -2.71
N LEU A 180 13.22 -5.29 -1.63
CA LEU A 180 14.09 -4.13 -1.43
C LEU A 180 15.48 -4.49 -0.89
N ARG A 181 15.74 -5.76 -0.55
CA ARG A 181 16.96 -6.25 0.12
C ARG A 181 17.27 -5.52 1.44
N LEU A 182 16.23 -5.26 2.22
CA LEU A 182 16.30 -4.61 3.51
C LEU A 182 16.14 -5.61 4.65
N THR A 183 16.82 -5.35 5.76
CA THR A 183 16.54 -6.04 7.02
C THR A 183 15.35 -5.35 7.70
N LEU A 184 14.27 -6.09 7.90
CA LEU A 184 13.15 -5.61 8.70
C LEU A 184 13.56 -5.72 10.18
N HIS A 185 13.72 -4.58 10.86
CA HIS A 185 14.20 -4.56 12.25
C HIS A 185 13.10 -4.74 13.31
N GLN A 186 11.81 -4.53 12.95
CA GLN A 186 10.68 -4.74 13.86
C GLN A 186 10.18 -6.18 13.82
N SER A 187 9.75 -6.70 14.98
CA SER A 187 9.23 -8.05 15.15
C SER A 187 7.76 -8.20 14.70
N VAL A 188 6.91 -7.19 14.93
CA VAL A 188 5.54 -7.00 14.42
C VAL A 188 5.18 -5.50 14.55
N PHE A 189 4.31 -4.96 13.69
CA PHE A 189 3.74 -3.61 13.88
C PHE A 189 2.68 -3.61 15.01
N GLU A 190 2.73 -2.63 15.92
CA GLU A 190 1.76 -2.53 17.03
C GLU A 190 0.51 -1.73 16.64
N SER A 191 0.60 -0.90 15.59
CA SER A 191 -0.50 -0.05 15.15
C SER A 191 -0.51 0.16 13.64
N PHE A 192 -1.68 0.49 13.08
CA PHE A 192 -1.80 0.82 11.67
C PHE A 192 -1.01 2.08 11.28
N SER A 193 -0.77 2.98 12.23
CA SER A 193 0.11 4.14 12.05
C SER A 193 1.56 3.75 11.76
N GLU A 194 2.07 2.72 12.43
CA GLU A 194 3.41 2.17 12.14
C GLU A 194 3.48 1.53 10.76
N VAL A 195 2.42 0.80 10.37
CA VAL A 195 2.30 0.23 9.02
C VAL A 195 2.42 1.33 7.97
N LYS A 196 1.64 2.40 8.11
CA LYS A 196 1.69 3.57 7.22
C LYS A 196 3.10 4.17 7.17
N GLN A 197 3.68 4.45 8.34
CA GLN A 197 5.01 5.06 8.44
C GLN A 197 6.07 4.20 7.77
N PHE A 198 6.01 2.87 7.96
CA PHE A 198 6.88 1.94 7.30
C PHE A 198 6.79 2.07 5.78
N PHE A 199 5.61 1.86 5.17
CA PHE A 199 5.49 1.89 3.72
C PHE A 199 5.83 3.26 3.11
N LEU A 200 5.42 4.36 3.75
CA LEU A 200 5.75 5.72 3.31
C LEU A 200 7.26 5.98 3.35
N SER A 201 7.94 5.58 4.43
CA SER A 201 9.39 5.75 4.55
C SER A 201 10.16 5.00 3.46
N GLN A 202 9.70 3.80 3.08
CA GLN A 202 10.30 3.03 2.00
C GLN A 202 10.11 3.70 0.64
N ALA A 203 8.91 4.22 0.35
CA ALA A 203 8.65 4.94 -0.89
C ALA A 203 9.48 6.23 -1.01
N VAL A 204 9.65 6.97 0.10
CA VAL A 204 10.53 8.15 0.15
C VAL A 204 11.98 7.76 -0.13
N ALA A 205 12.49 6.69 0.47
CA ALA A 205 13.85 6.21 0.24
C ALA A 205 14.08 5.83 -1.23
N ILE A 206 13.10 5.17 -1.86
CA ILE A 206 13.16 4.81 -3.28
C ILE A 206 13.18 6.05 -4.18
N ASN A 207 12.32 7.03 -3.90
CA ASN A 207 12.31 8.28 -4.67
C ASN A 207 13.62 9.06 -4.54
N ARG A 208 14.18 9.14 -3.33
CA ARG A 208 15.47 9.78 -3.12
C ARG A 208 16.57 9.08 -3.92
N ALA A 209 16.66 7.76 -3.83
CA ALA A 209 17.64 6.98 -4.58
C ALA A 209 17.48 7.12 -6.11
N LYS A 210 16.25 7.31 -6.61
CA LYS A 210 16.01 7.64 -8.03
C LYS A 210 16.48 9.04 -8.38
N SER A 211 16.16 10.04 -7.56
CA SER A 211 16.61 11.42 -7.75
C SER A 211 18.13 11.52 -7.79
N ASP A 212 18.83 10.85 -6.86
CA ASP A 212 20.29 10.84 -6.81
C ASP A 212 20.89 10.22 -8.09
N LYS A 213 20.30 9.13 -8.59
CA LYS A 213 20.72 8.50 -9.86
C LYS A 213 20.47 9.41 -11.06
N ASP A 214 19.33 10.09 -11.07
CA ASP A 214 18.98 11.03 -12.13
C ASP A 214 19.96 12.20 -12.15
N GLU A 215 20.32 12.76 -10.99
CA GLU A 215 21.32 13.83 -10.88
C GLU A 215 22.70 13.39 -11.41
N VAL A 216 23.16 12.20 -11.03
CA VAL A 216 24.42 11.63 -11.55
C VAL A 216 24.36 11.47 -13.07
N LEU A 217 23.23 11.00 -13.62
CA LEU A 217 23.09 10.87 -15.07
C LEU A 217 23.06 12.23 -15.77
N VAL A 218 22.40 13.24 -15.20
CA VAL A 218 22.42 14.62 -15.73
C VAL A 218 23.86 15.14 -15.78
N GLN A 219 24.63 15.00 -14.71
CA GLN A 219 26.03 15.44 -14.67
C GLN A 219 26.87 14.74 -15.75
N ARG A 220 26.67 13.42 -15.95
CA ARG A 220 27.35 12.67 -17.02
C ARG A 220 26.97 13.17 -18.42
N ILE A 221 25.68 13.41 -18.67
CA ILE A 221 25.20 13.96 -19.95
C ILE A 221 25.84 15.32 -20.22
N VAL A 222 25.80 16.21 -19.24
CA VAL A 222 26.35 17.56 -19.35
C VAL A 222 27.85 17.51 -19.62
N GLY A 223 28.60 16.73 -18.83
CA GLY A 223 30.04 16.57 -19.01
C GLY A 223 30.39 16.02 -20.39
N TYR A 224 29.69 14.98 -20.85
CA TYR A 224 29.93 14.40 -22.17
C TYR A 224 29.70 15.42 -23.30
N ILE A 225 28.60 16.18 -23.24
CA ILE A 225 28.34 17.25 -24.21
C ILE A 225 29.42 18.32 -24.14
N HIS A 226 29.84 18.72 -22.93
CA HIS A 226 30.85 19.76 -22.73
C HIS A 226 32.23 19.36 -23.24
N ASP A 227 32.57 18.07 -23.18
CA ASP A 227 33.85 17.54 -23.66
C ASP A 227 33.86 17.33 -25.18
N HIS A 228 32.69 17.05 -25.78
CA HIS A 228 32.59 16.66 -27.19
C HIS A 228 31.90 17.71 -28.08
N TYR A 229 31.46 18.86 -27.56
CA TYR A 229 30.68 19.85 -28.33
C TYR A 229 31.35 20.33 -29.61
N THR A 230 32.68 20.25 -29.70
CA THR A 230 33.45 20.66 -30.89
C THR A 230 33.34 19.68 -32.05
N ASP A 231 32.85 18.45 -31.83
CA ASP A 231 32.62 17.46 -32.89
C ASP A 231 31.34 17.78 -33.69
N PRO A 232 31.43 18.12 -35.00
CA PRO A 232 30.26 18.39 -35.82
C PRO A 232 29.32 17.19 -36.01
N GLY A 233 29.81 15.96 -35.82
CA GLY A 233 29.05 14.72 -35.92
C GLY A 233 28.29 14.34 -34.64
N LEU A 234 28.55 15.02 -33.53
CA LEU A 234 27.99 14.71 -32.22
C LEU A 234 26.44 14.73 -32.26
N ASN A 235 25.84 13.57 -31.98
CA ASN A 235 24.40 13.39 -31.92
C ASN A 235 23.99 12.50 -30.73
N LEU A 236 22.67 12.43 -30.48
CA LEU A 236 22.09 11.68 -29.37
C LEU A 236 22.45 10.18 -29.42
N SER A 237 22.54 9.61 -30.62
CA SER A 237 22.86 8.19 -30.84
C SER A 237 24.30 7.87 -30.42
N ASN A 238 25.25 8.78 -30.68
CA ASN A 238 26.62 8.63 -30.20
C ASN A 238 26.68 8.61 -28.67
N MET A 239 26.02 9.57 -28.01
CA MET A 239 25.99 9.65 -26.54
C MET A 239 25.29 8.44 -25.91
N ALA A 240 24.20 7.96 -26.52
CA ALA A 240 23.49 6.77 -26.07
C ALA A 240 24.39 5.52 -26.13
N THR A 241 25.14 5.38 -27.23
CA THR A 241 26.09 4.28 -27.43
C THR A 241 27.21 4.33 -26.39
N GLU A 242 27.81 5.50 -26.16
CA GLU A 242 28.85 5.70 -25.14
C GLU A 242 28.36 5.32 -23.73
N PHE A 243 27.11 5.65 -23.41
CA PHE A 243 26.56 5.40 -22.08
C PHE A 243 26.02 3.97 -21.91
N GLY A 244 26.00 3.16 -22.98
CA GLY A 244 25.36 1.83 -22.98
C GLY A 244 23.85 1.91 -22.78
N LEU A 245 23.21 3.01 -23.21
CA LEU A 245 21.78 3.28 -23.05
C LEU A 245 21.05 3.22 -24.39
N LYS A 246 19.73 2.99 -24.34
CA LYS A 246 18.88 3.14 -25.52
C LYS A 246 18.69 4.63 -25.83
N GLU A 247 18.78 4.98 -27.10
CA GLU A 247 18.57 6.36 -27.56
C GLU A 247 17.20 6.92 -27.13
N SER A 248 16.14 6.11 -27.21
CA SER A 248 14.80 6.48 -26.77
C SER A 248 14.72 6.80 -25.27
N PHE A 249 15.44 6.03 -24.43
CA PHE A 249 15.51 6.32 -23.00
C PHE A 249 16.18 7.67 -22.76
N LEU A 250 17.32 7.93 -23.42
CA LEU A 250 18.07 9.17 -23.26
C LEU A 250 17.29 10.39 -23.77
N TYR A 251 16.56 10.24 -24.87
CA TYR A 251 15.63 11.25 -25.37
C TYR A 251 14.57 11.62 -24.32
N HIS A 252 13.85 10.62 -23.80
CA HIS A 252 12.81 10.86 -22.80
C HIS A 252 13.38 11.39 -21.49
N PHE A 253 14.55 10.92 -21.09
CA PHE A 253 15.25 11.39 -19.90
C PHE A 253 15.57 12.88 -19.99
N MET A 254 16.20 13.34 -21.08
CA MET A 254 16.51 14.77 -21.26
C MET A 254 15.24 15.62 -21.32
N GLN A 255 14.20 15.17 -22.02
CA GLN A 255 12.92 15.90 -22.10
C GLN A 255 12.23 16.05 -20.74
N THR A 256 12.30 15.02 -19.89
CA THR A 256 11.56 15.00 -18.61
C THR A 256 12.37 15.51 -17.42
N ARG A 257 13.70 15.35 -17.44
CA ARG A 257 14.59 15.73 -16.33
C ARG A 257 15.38 17.00 -16.57
N MET A 258 15.68 17.32 -17.83
CA MET A 258 16.43 18.53 -18.20
C MET A 258 15.55 19.55 -18.94
N GLU A 259 14.28 19.23 -19.19
CA GLU A 259 13.30 20.08 -19.90
C GLU A 259 13.81 20.60 -21.25
N THR A 260 14.67 19.83 -21.91
CA THR A 260 15.31 20.22 -23.16
C THR A 260 15.70 19.00 -23.99
N SER A 261 15.70 19.15 -25.31
CA SER A 261 16.26 18.13 -26.19
C SER A 261 17.79 18.22 -26.25
N PHE A 262 18.42 17.10 -26.63
CA PHE A 262 19.86 17.07 -26.93
C PHE A 262 20.30 18.16 -27.91
N ALA A 263 19.59 18.30 -29.03
CA ALA A 263 19.94 19.27 -30.07
C ALA A 263 19.84 20.71 -29.56
N GLN A 264 18.81 21.02 -28.77
CA GLN A 264 18.64 22.35 -28.17
C GLN A 264 19.73 22.65 -27.14
N TYR A 265 20.07 21.68 -26.27
CA TYR A 265 21.13 21.85 -25.28
C TYR A 265 22.50 22.03 -25.96
N LEU A 266 22.82 21.20 -26.94
CA LEU A 266 24.07 21.29 -27.69
C LEU A 266 24.18 22.62 -28.46
N GLU A 267 23.13 23.05 -29.16
CA GLU A 267 23.09 24.34 -29.84
C GLU A 267 23.29 25.49 -28.85
N ALA A 268 22.59 25.48 -27.72
CA ALA A 268 22.73 26.49 -26.67
C ALA A 268 24.16 26.59 -26.17
N TYR A 269 24.76 25.46 -25.82
CA TYR A 269 26.13 25.40 -25.30
C TYR A 269 27.15 25.85 -26.34
N ARG A 270 27.05 25.38 -27.59
CA ARG A 270 27.95 25.82 -28.69
C ARG A 270 27.90 27.34 -28.90
N LEU A 271 26.70 27.91 -28.89
CA LEU A 271 26.51 29.35 -29.04
C LEU A 271 27.04 30.15 -27.85
N GLU A 272 26.94 29.62 -26.64
CA GLU A 272 27.55 30.21 -25.43
C GLU A 272 29.08 30.20 -25.51
N ARG A 273 29.68 29.08 -25.94
CA ARG A 273 31.12 28.99 -26.20
C ARG A 273 31.58 29.98 -27.26
N ALA A 274 30.76 30.25 -28.28
CA ALA A 274 31.06 31.28 -29.29
C ALA A 274 31.15 32.69 -28.68
N LEU A 275 30.30 33.04 -27.71
CA LEU A 275 30.35 34.34 -27.02
C LEU A 275 31.69 34.55 -26.29
N ALA A 276 32.19 33.50 -25.63
CA ALA A 276 33.50 33.54 -24.97
C ALA A 276 34.63 33.76 -26.00
N LEU A 277 34.56 33.09 -27.15
CA LEU A 277 35.57 33.23 -28.20
C LEU A 277 35.57 34.62 -28.86
N PHE A 278 34.41 35.28 -29.01
CA PHE A 278 34.35 36.67 -29.49
C PHE A 278 35.07 37.64 -28.56
N SER A 279 35.12 37.33 -27.28
CA SER A 279 35.71 38.19 -26.26
C SER A 279 37.22 38.01 -26.17
N GLU A 280 37.74 36.80 -26.40
CA GLU A 280 39.14 36.47 -26.07
C GLU A 280 40.12 36.59 -27.24
N LYS A 281 39.70 36.43 -28.50
CA LYS A 281 40.63 36.28 -29.64
C LYS A 281 40.20 37.08 -30.88
N GLN A 282 41.19 37.54 -31.67
CA GLN A 282 40.97 38.10 -33.02
C GLN A 282 40.74 36.98 -34.04
N MET A 283 39.74 36.13 -33.81
CA MET A 283 39.37 35.04 -34.72
C MET A 283 38.33 35.51 -35.73
N THR A 284 38.39 35.00 -36.94
CA THR A 284 37.33 35.19 -37.94
C THR A 284 36.07 34.42 -37.54
N ILE A 285 34.91 34.83 -38.07
CA ILE A 285 33.64 34.11 -37.85
C ILE A 285 33.72 32.64 -38.31
N SER A 286 34.50 32.35 -39.36
CA SER A 286 34.69 30.99 -39.86
C SER A 286 35.49 30.13 -38.90
N GLU A 287 36.54 30.68 -38.27
CA GLU A 287 37.30 29.98 -37.24
C GLU A 287 36.42 29.70 -36.02
N ILE A 288 35.70 30.71 -35.52
CA ILE A 288 34.81 30.55 -34.35
C ILE A 288 33.74 29.48 -34.63
N THR A 289 33.16 29.47 -35.84
CA THR A 289 32.22 28.43 -36.27
C THR A 289 32.82 27.03 -36.12
N SER A 290 34.05 26.84 -36.61
CA SER A 290 34.76 25.56 -36.54
C SER A 290 35.10 25.17 -35.09
N PHE A 291 35.59 26.11 -34.28
CA PHE A 291 35.89 25.88 -32.86
C PHE A 291 34.66 25.58 -32.01
N CYS A 292 33.48 26.00 -32.45
CA CYS A 292 32.21 25.68 -31.79
C CYS A 292 31.57 24.38 -32.30
N GLY A 293 32.21 23.65 -33.22
CA GLY A 293 31.72 22.36 -33.73
C GLY A 293 30.58 22.47 -34.74
N TYR A 294 30.44 23.59 -35.44
CA TYR A 294 29.54 23.70 -36.58
C TYR A 294 30.28 23.33 -37.87
N SER A 295 29.69 22.45 -38.68
CA SER A 295 30.23 22.08 -40.00
C SER A 295 30.06 23.18 -41.05
N ASN A 296 29.15 24.13 -40.84
CA ASN A 296 28.84 25.19 -41.80
C ASN A 296 28.54 26.53 -41.10
N THR A 297 29.26 27.58 -41.53
CA THR A 297 29.10 28.96 -41.08
C THR A 297 27.70 29.51 -41.27
N GLN A 298 26.98 29.10 -42.32
CA GLN A 298 25.61 29.54 -42.56
C GLN A 298 24.64 29.00 -41.51
N THR A 299 24.83 27.74 -41.08
CA THR A 299 24.04 27.12 -40.00
C THR A 299 24.30 27.81 -38.67
N PHE A 300 25.58 28.06 -38.34
CA PHE A 300 25.96 28.83 -37.16
C PHE A 300 25.34 30.22 -37.15
N ARG A 301 25.44 30.97 -38.26
CA ARG A 301 24.85 32.32 -38.38
C ARG A 301 23.35 32.33 -38.11
N ARG A 302 22.61 31.38 -38.69
CA ARG A 302 21.16 31.25 -38.47
C ARG A 302 20.83 30.93 -37.02
N ALA A 303 21.53 29.99 -36.41
CA ALA A 303 21.33 29.61 -35.00
C ALA A 303 21.65 30.79 -34.06
N PHE A 304 22.77 31.47 -34.29
CA PHE A 304 23.19 32.63 -33.50
C PHE A 304 22.19 33.79 -33.62
N GLN A 305 21.79 34.15 -34.85
CA GLN A 305 20.82 35.22 -35.08
C GLN A 305 19.46 34.88 -34.48
N LYS A 306 19.02 33.62 -34.57
CA LYS A 306 17.78 33.16 -33.94
C LYS A 306 17.82 33.31 -32.42
N ARG A 307 18.96 33.01 -31.77
CA ARG A 307 19.09 33.06 -30.31
C ARG A 307 19.32 34.48 -29.76
N TYR A 308 20.12 35.29 -30.45
CA TYR A 308 20.58 36.59 -29.93
C TYR A 308 20.04 37.79 -30.70
N GLY A 309 19.24 37.58 -31.76
CA GLY A 309 18.61 38.67 -32.52
C GLY A 309 19.53 39.46 -33.45
N MET A 310 20.83 39.12 -33.52
CA MET A 310 21.80 39.82 -34.37
C MET A 310 22.79 38.86 -35.03
N LEU A 311 23.49 39.34 -36.06
CA LEU A 311 24.49 38.53 -36.75
C LEU A 311 25.76 38.38 -35.91
N PRO A 312 26.45 37.22 -35.97
CA PRO A 312 27.72 37.01 -35.28
C PRO A 312 28.78 38.08 -35.55
N SER A 313 28.85 38.58 -36.80
CA SER A 313 29.78 39.64 -37.19
C SER A 313 29.52 40.97 -36.50
N ASP A 314 28.25 41.30 -36.28
CA ASP A 314 27.85 42.55 -35.66
C ASP A 314 28.07 42.48 -34.15
N TYR A 315 27.78 41.32 -33.55
CA TYR A 315 28.11 41.02 -32.16
C TYR A 315 29.63 41.14 -31.92
N GLN A 316 30.44 40.48 -32.77
CA GLN A 316 31.90 40.51 -32.64
C GLN A 316 32.47 41.93 -32.70
N LYS A 317 32.00 42.77 -33.64
CA LYS A 317 32.42 44.17 -33.71
C LYS A 317 32.11 44.89 -32.40
N THR A 318 30.88 44.73 -31.89
CA THR A 318 30.42 45.39 -30.67
C THR A 318 31.32 45.06 -29.48
N VAL A 319 31.65 43.78 -29.28
CA VAL A 319 32.54 43.33 -28.19
C VAL A 319 33.96 43.87 -28.36
N LEU A 320 34.49 43.89 -29.59
CA LEU A 320 35.84 44.42 -29.86
C LEU A 320 35.93 45.94 -29.67
N TYR A 321 34.86 46.70 -29.95
CA TYR A 321 34.81 48.14 -29.70
C TYR A 321 34.77 48.47 -28.20
N GLN A 322 34.18 47.61 -27.37
CA GLN A 322 34.14 47.80 -25.91
C GLN A 322 35.48 47.46 -25.22
N LYS A 323 36.40 46.76 -25.89
CA LYS A 323 37.73 46.40 -25.36
C LYS A 323 38.86 47.37 -25.74
N LYS A 324 38.60 48.34 -26.63
CA LYS A 324 39.56 49.39 -27.01
C LYS A 324 39.44 50.60 -26.09
#